data_AF-R7KDD9-F1
#
_entry.id   AF-R7KDD9-F1
#
_cell.length_a   1.000
_cell.length_b   1.000
_cell.length_c   1.000
_cell.angle_alpha   90.00
_cell.angle_beta   90.00
_cell.angle_gamma   90.00
#
_symmetry.space_group_name_H-M   'P 1'
#
loop_
_entity.id
_entity.type
_entity.pdbx_description
1 polymer ?
#
loop_
_entity_poly.entity_id
_entity_poly.type
_entity_poly.pdbx_seq_one_letter_code
_entity_poly.pdbx_strand_id
1 'polypeptide(L)'
;MENKVSQIPEFKRYYLSEFELYDGEEVITFNIVAINAMKKEIQVAVTDRGKLNLITYDLFKDDNGRLYFEYDVVLERIYLDNFAEVA
;
A
#
# COMPACT_ATOMS: atom_id res chain seq x y z
N MET A 1 33.27 15.77 10.57
CA MET A 1 31.96 16.20 10.06
C MET A 1 31.07 14.98 10.16
N GLU A 2 30.23 14.91 11.20
CA GLU A 2 29.35 13.76 11.40
C GLU A 2 28.33 13.74 10.26
N ASN A 3 28.34 12.67 9.46
CA ASN A 3 27.30 12.42 8.48
C ASN A 3 26.00 12.22 9.26
N LYS A 4 25.17 13.28 9.33
CA LYS A 4 23.76 13.13 9.65
C LYS A 4 23.16 12.28 8.55
N VAL A 5 23.13 10.96 8.77
CA VAL A 5 22.24 10.05 8.05
C VAL A 5 20.85 10.57 8.34
N SER A 6 20.38 11.43 7.45
CA SER A 6 19.07 12.05 7.50
C SER A 6 18.07 10.95 7.77
N GLN A 7 17.28 11.15 8.83
CA GLN A 7 16.19 10.28 9.25
C GLN A 7 15.51 9.70 8.01
N ILE A 8 15.61 8.39 7.87
CA ILE A 8 14.94 7.66 6.81
C ILE A 8 13.46 8.08 6.87
N PRO A 9 12.91 8.72 5.83
CA PRO A 9 11.50 9.08 5.82
C PRO A 9 10.67 7.81 6.03
N GLU A 10 9.59 7.91 6.82
CA GLU A 10 8.68 6.80 7.15
C GLU A 10 8.27 5.96 5.92
N PHE A 11 8.29 6.58 4.72
CA PHE A 11 8.10 5.98 3.41
C PHE A 11 9.03 4.81 3.06
N LYS A 12 10.23 4.68 3.63
CA LYS A 12 11.09 3.50 3.34
C LYS A 12 10.55 2.20 3.92
N ARG A 13 9.66 2.23 4.93
CA ARG A 13 9.11 0.97 5.50
C ARG A 13 8.21 0.23 4.51
N TYR A 14 7.68 0.91 3.49
CA TYR A 14 6.71 0.34 2.55
C TYR A 14 7.30 -0.07 1.20
N TYR A 15 8.55 0.30 0.89
CA TYR A 15 9.14 0.10 -0.45
C TYR A 15 9.35 -1.39 -0.80
N LEU A 16 9.22 -2.27 0.19
CA LEU A 16 9.33 -3.72 0.05
C LEU A 16 8.16 -4.44 0.73
N SER A 17 7.04 -3.76 0.98
CA SER A 17 5.91 -4.41 1.65
C SER A 17 4.88 -4.90 0.63
N GLU A 18 4.39 -6.12 0.83
CA GLU A 18 3.41 -6.78 -0.04
C GLU A 18 2.17 -7.22 0.75
N PHE A 19 1.02 -7.12 0.10
CA PHE A 19 -0.24 -7.70 0.55
C PHE A 19 -0.79 -8.59 -0.55
N GLU A 20 -1.30 -9.77 -0.18
CA GLU A 20 -1.92 -10.72 -1.09
C GLU A 20 -3.42 -10.85 -0.76
N LEU A 21 -4.26 -10.81 -1.79
CA LEU A 21 -5.69 -11.04 -1.71
C LEU A 21 -6.08 -12.19 -2.63
N TYR A 22 -6.76 -13.21 -2.10
CA TYR A 22 -7.35 -14.27 -2.91
C TYR A 22 -8.81 -13.92 -3.24
N ASP A 23 -9.12 -13.74 -4.52
CA ASP A 23 -10.48 -13.36 -4.98
C ASP A 23 -11.43 -14.55 -5.18
N GLY A 24 -10.94 -15.78 -4.96
CA GLY A 24 -11.65 -17.03 -5.24
C GLY A 24 -11.20 -17.73 -6.53
N GLU A 25 -10.42 -17.05 -7.37
CA GLU A 25 -9.83 -17.60 -8.59
C GLU A 25 -8.30 -17.51 -8.56
N GLU A 26 -7.76 -16.32 -8.33
CA GLU A 26 -6.31 -16.04 -8.37
C GLU A 26 -5.89 -15.13 -7.21
N VAL A 27 -4.57 -15.09 -6.96
CA VAL A 27 -3.98 -14.18 -5.98
C VAL A 27 -3.67 -12.86 -6.67
N ILE A 28 -4.21 -11.78 -6.11
CA ILE A 28 -3.88 -10.41 -6.49
C ILE A 28 -2.83 -9.91 -5.50
N THR A 29 -1.72 -9.39 -6.01
CA THR A 29 -0.66 -8.81 -5.16
C THR A 29 -0.67 -7.29 -5.23
N PHE A 30 -0.41 -6.67 -4.07
CA PHE A 30 -0.39 -5.22 -3.90
C PHE A 30 0.96 -4.83 -3.30
N ASN A 31 1.64 -3.84 -3.89
CA ASN A 31 2.84 -3.23 -3.32
C ASN A 31 2.66 -1.72 -3.24
N ILE A 32 2.98 -1.13 -2.09
CA ILE A 32 2.84 0.32 -1.88
C ILE A 32 4.03 1.03 -2.55
N VAL A 33 3.75 1.91 -3.50
CA VAL A 33 4.77 2.67 -4.23
C VAL A 33 5.01 4.04 -3.59
N ALA A 34 3.92 4.73 -3.21
CA ALA A 34 4.00 6.05 -2.59
C ALA A 34 2.76 6.36 -1.77
N ILE A 35 2.91 7.19 -0.74
CA ILE A 35 1.79 7.74 0.05
C ILE A 35 1.89 9.26 0.01
N ASN A 36 0.80 9.96 -0.30
CA ASN A 36 0.70 11.41 -0.21
C ASN A 36 -0.34 11.82 0.83
N ALA A 37 0.10 12.02 2.07
CA ALA A 37 -0.78 12.36 3.18
C ALA A 37 -1.48 13.72 3.01
N MET A 38 -0.87 14.69 2.30
CA MET A 38 -1.50 16.00 2.05
C MET A 38 -2.69 15.88 1.12
N LYS A 39 -2.57 15.05 0.08
CA LYS A 39 -3.64 14.78 -0.88
C LYS A 39 -4.59 13.69 -0.43
N LYS A 40 -4.24 12.94 0.61
CA LYS A 40 -4.93 11.71 1.04
C LYS A 40 -5.02 10.71 -0.10
N GLU A 41 -3.89 10.44 -0.73
CA GLU A 41 -3.77 9.50 -1.85
C GLU A 41 -2.69 8.47 -1.55
N ILE A 42 -2.85 7.26 -2.08
CA ILE A 42 -1.85 6.21 -2.09
C ILE A 42 -1.69 5.67 -3.51
N GLN A 43 -0.45 5.45 -3.93
CA GLN A 43 -0.13 4.81 -5.20
C GLN A 43 0.31 3.38 -4.93
N VAL A 44 -0.37 2.42 -5.58
CA VAL A 44 -0.21 0.98 -5.37
C VAL A 44 0.05 0.31 -6.71
N ALA A 45 1.07 -0.54 -6.75
CA ALA A 45 1.29 -1.48 -7.84
C ALA A 45 0.40 -2.71 -7.58
N VAL A 46 -0.48 -3.03 -8.52
CA VAL A 46 -1.44 -4.14 -8.44
C VAL A 46 -1.11 -5.15 -9.53
N THR A 47 -0.80 -6.38 -9.13
CA THR A 47 -0.63 -7.51 -10.04
C THR A 47 -1.87 -8.40 -9.99
N ASP A 48 -2.63 -8.47 -11.08
CA ASP A 48 -3.86 -9.26 -11.21
C ASP A 48 -3.78 -10.07 -12.52
N ARG A 49 -3.89 -11.41 -12.43
CA ARG A 49 -3.89 -12.35 -13.58
C ARG A 49 -2.74 -12.08 -14.56
N GLY A 50 -1.54 -11.87 -14.02
CA GLY A 50 -0.31 -11.59 -14.77
C GLY A 50 -0.20 -10.16 -15.34
N LYS A 51 -1.12 -9.25 -15.02
CA LYS A 51 -1.07 -7.84 -15.43
C LYS A 51 -0.67 -6.95 -14.27
N LEU A 52 0.39 -6.15 -14.48
CA LEU A 52 0.83 -5.14 -13.52
C LEU A 52 0.23 -3.78 -13.89
N ASN A 53 -0.49 -3.16 -12.95
CA ASN A 53 -1.04 -1.81 -13.08
C ASN A 53 -0.57 -0.93 -11.92
N LEU A 54 -0.30 0.35 -12.20
CA LEU A 54 -0.02 1.35 -11.17
C LEU A 54 -1.26 2.22 -10.98
N ILE A 55 -1.89 2.12 -9.81
CA ILE A 55 -3.20 2.73 -9.53
C ILE A 55 -3.06 3.68 -8.35
N THR A 56 -3.70 4.85 -8.46
CA THR A 56 -3.85 5.79 -7.34
C THR A 56 -5.22 5.59 -6.71
N TYR A 57 -5.25 5.34 -5.41
CA TYR A 57 -6.45 5.25 -4.60
C TYR A 57 -6.53 6.41 -3.61
N ASP A 58 -7.76 6.72 -3.19
CA ASP A 58 -7.98 7.54 -2.01
C ASP A 58 -7.50 6.81 -0.75
N LEU A 59 -6.87 7.57 0.15
CA LEU A 59 -6.38 7.08 1.43
C LEU A 59 -7.32 7.51 2.56
N PHE A 60 -7.89 6.52 3.24
CA PHE A 60 -8.82 6.71 4.32
C PHE A 60 -8.18 6.40 5.68
N LYS A 61 -8.87 6.80 6.74
CA LYS A 61 -8.51 6.54 8.12
C LYS A 61 -9.78 6.09 8.86
N ASP A 62 -9.72 4.94 9.52
CA ASP A 62 -10.84 4.44 10.32
C ASP A 62 -10.91 5.13 11.69
N ASP A 63 -11.94 4.81 12.47
CA ASP A 63 -12.17 5.38 13.81
C ASP A 63 -11.05 5.03 14.81
N ASN A 64 -10.31 3.94 14.57
CA ASN A 64 -9.15 3.51 15.36
C ASN A 64 -7.85 4.17 14.88
N GLY A 65 -7.91 4.93 13.80
CA GLY A 65 -6.81 5.63 13.19
C GLY A 65 -5.93 4.81 12.24
N ARG A 66 -6.36 3.61 11.85
CA ARG A 66 -5.68 2.77 10.87
C ARG A 66 -5.93 3.30 9.46
N LEU A 67 -4.87 3.31 8.65
CA LEU A 67 -4.93 3.76 7.27
C LEU A 67 -5.31 2.61 6.35
N TYR A 68 -6.18 2.87 5.39
CA TYR A 68 -6.61 1.88 4.40
C TYR A 68 -6.98 2.53 3.07
N PHE A 69 -7.02 1.73 2.01
CA PHE A 69 -7.63 2.06 0.73
C PHE A 69 -8.69 1.01 0.38
N GLU A 70 -9.61 1.36 -0.52
CA GLU A 70 -10.70 0.47 -0.95
C GLU A 70 -10.40 -0.10 -2.34
N TYR A 71 -10.52 -1.43 -2.46
CA TYR A 71 -10.29 -2.17 -3.69
C TYR A 71 -11.60 -2.81 -4.21
N ASP A 72 -11.78 -2.76 -5.52
CA ASP A 72 -12.91 -3.34 -6.26
C ASP A 72 -14.30 -2.75 -5.93
N VAL A 73 -15.33 -3.21 -6.63
CA VAL A 73 -16.74 -2.76 -6.53
C VAL A 73 -17.33 -3.05 -5.15
N VAL A 74 -16.82 -4.08 -4.46
CA VAL A 74 -17.25 -4.42 -3.10
C VAL A 74 -16.61 -3.54 -2.02
N LEU A 75 -15.71 -2.63 -2.40
CA LEU A 75 -15.00 -1.71 -1.51
C LEU A 75 -14.25 -2.45 -0.39
N GLU A 76 -13.54 -3.52 -0.76
CA GLU A 76 -12.72 -4.30 0.18
C GLU A 76 -11.65 -3.39 0.80
N ARG A 77 -11.57 -3.35 2.13
CA ARG A 77 -10.66 -2.44 2.84
C ARG A 77 -9.30 -3.07 3.03
N ILE A 78 -8.32 -2.60 2.26
CA ILE A 78 -6.94 -3.05 2.38
C ILE A 78 -6.20 -2.11 3.33
N TYR A 79 -5.92 -2.59 4.53
CA TYR A 79 -5.21 -1.82 5.55
C TYR A 79 -3.70 -1.84 5.31
N LEU A 80 -3.06 -0.67 5.43
CA LEU A 80 -1.63 -0.51 5.16
C LEU A 80 -0.76 -1.31 6.13
N ASP A 81 -1.22 -1.53 7.37
CA ASP A 81 -0.51 -2.32 8.38
C ASP A 81 -0.63 -3.84 8.19
N ASN A 82 -1.41 -4.29 7.19
CA ASN A 82 -1.46 -5.70 6.79
C ASN A 82 -0.36 -6.07 5.78
N PHE A 83 0.36 -5.10 5.22
CA PHE A 83 1.44 -5.39 4.27
C PHE A 83 2.66 -5.95 5.02
N ALA A 84 3.14 -7.11 4.59
CA ALA A 84 4.31 -7.76 5.16
C ALA A 84 5.59 -7.33 4.43
N GLU A 85 6.69 -7.16 5.17
CA GLU A 85 8.01 -6.90 4.57
C GLU A 85 8.46 -8.14 3.77
N VAL A 86 8.75 -7.94 2.48
CA VAL A 86 9.32 -8.94 1.58
C VAL A 86 10.80 -9.07 1.93
N ALA A 87 11.21 -10.26 2.39
CA ALA A 87 12.55 -10.60 2.85
C ALA A 87 13.58 -10.77 1.72
#